data_AF-W1XWL3-F1
#
_entry.id   AF-W1XWL3-F1
#
_cell.length_a   1.000
_cell.length_b   1.000
_cell.length_c   1.000
_cell.angle_alpha   90.00
_cell.angle_beta   90.00
_cell.angle_gamma   90.00
#
_symmetry.space_group_name_H-M   'P 1'
#
loop_
_entity.id
_entity.type
_entity.pdbx_description
1 polymer ?
#
loop_
_entity_poly.entity_id
_entity_poly.type
_entity_poly.pdbx_seq_one_letter_code
_entity_poly.pdbx_strand_id
1 'polypeptide(L)'
;FLKVRLGMQVVAGNIEKTVVLYGLSYFFDLLIFTFLTHISYFLLRIFAHGAHAKTTLQCHIQNILYFLFLPWLVLHLPLSTNIFYFLAMISFLLVISFAPAATKKQPIPKRLLKKKKVLSILSFIVIITIALTLEEVFKKNVISGVVIESITLLPIFFPKED
;
A
#
# COMPACT_ATOMS: atom_id res chain seq x y z
N PHE A 1 25.84 14.50 7.65
CA PHE A 1 25.91 13.29 8.49
C PHE A 1 24.56 12.82 9.03
N LEU A 2 23.80 13.61 9.80
CA LEU A 2 22.53 13.18 10.40
C LEU A 2 21.48 12.67 9.40
N LYS A 3 21.28 13.36 8.27
CA LYS A 3 20.33 12.95 7.21
C LYS A 3 20.69 11.60 6.56
N VAL A 4 21.98 11.34 6.35
CA VAL A 4 22.47 10.09 5.75
C VAL A 4 22.29 8.93 6.73
N ARG A 5 22.63 9.13 8.01
CA ARG A 5 22.41 8.13 9.06
C ARG A 5 20.94 7.74 9.19
N LEU A 6 20.04 8.73 9.21
CA LEU A 6 18.60 8.49 9.29
C LEU A 6 18.09 7.74 8.04
N GLY A 7 18.56 8.13 6.85
CA GLY A 7 18.23 7.44 5.61
C GLY A 7 18.64 5.97 5.63
N MET A 8 19.88 5.68 6.06
CA MET A 8 20.36 4.30 6.20
C MET A 8 19.56 3.49 7.21
N GLN A 9 19.18 4.10 8.34
CA GLN A 9 18.35 3.42 9.34
C GLN A 9 16.95 3.07 8.80
N VAL A 10 16.34 3.95 8.01
CA VAL A 10 15.06 3.68 7.34
C VAL A 10 15.19 2.56 6.31
N VAL A 11 16.28 2.56 5.52
CA VAL A 11 16.55 1.51 4.53
C VAL A 11 16.73 0.15 5.23
N ALA A 12 17.60 0.09 6.24
CA ALA A 12 17.86 -1.14 6.98
C ALA A 12 16.57 -1.70 7.62
N GLY A 13 15.77 -0.84 8.26
CA GLY A 13 14.50 -1.26 8.87
C GLY A 13 13.44 -1.72 7.86
N ASN A 14 13.47 -1.22 6.62
CA ASN A 14 12.59 -1.74 5.57
C ASN A 14 13.08 -3.06 5.00
N ILE A 15 14.40 -3.24 4.82
CA ILE A 15 14.99 -4.52 4.41
C ILE A 15 14.60 -5.61 5.42
N GLU A 16 14.74 -5.34 6.72
CA GLU A 16 14.34 -6.27 7.79
C GLU A 16 12.86 -6.68 7.66
N LYS A 17 11.95 -5.72 7.53
CA LYS A 17 10.50 -5.99 7.35
C LYS A 17 10.22 -6.83 6.10
N THR A 18 10.90 -6.53 5.01
CA THR A 18 10.77 -7.26 3.75
C THR A 18 11.25 -8.70 3.92
N VAL A 19 12.42 -8.93 4.51
CA VAL A 19 12.95 -10.28 4.76
C VAL A 19 12.00 -11.09 5.63
N VAL A 20 11.50 -10.52 6.72
CA VAL A 20 10.54 -11.20 7.60
C VAL A 20 9.23 -11.52 6.86
N LEU A 21 8.66 -10.55 6.14
CA LEU A 21 7.41 -10.74 5.41
C LEU A 21 7.51 -11.83 4.33
N TYR A 22 8.55 -11.76 3.49
CA TYR A 22 8.72 -12.72 2.39
C TYR A 22 9.21 -14.09 2.89
N GLY A 23 9.97 -14.14 3.98
CA GLY A 23 10.28 -15.40 4.66
C GLY A 23 9.02 -16.10 5.15
N LEU A 24 8.12 -15.37 5.83
CA LEU A 24 6.84 -15.92 6.26
C LEU A 24 5.96 -16.31 5.07
N SER A 25 5.83 -15.47 4.04
CA SER A 25 4.97 -15.80 2.89
C SER A 25 5.47 -16.99 2.08
N TYR A 26 6.78 -17.25 2.08
CA TYR A 26 7.34 -18.50 1.56
C TYR A 26 6.87 -19.71 2.37
N PHE A 27 6.94 -19.68 3.70
CA PHE A 27 6.50 -20.79 4.56
C PHE A 27 4.99 -21.10 4.46
N PHE A 28 4.16 -20.12 4.11
CA PHE A 28 2.71 -20.29 3.95
C PHE A 28 2.28 -20.52 2.49
N ASP A 29 3.21 -20.69 1.54
CA ASP A 29 2.93 -20.83 0.11
C ASP A 29 2.14 -19.64 -0.50
N LEU A 30 2.34 -18.43 0.04
CA LEU A 30 1.66 -17.20 -0.38
C LEU A 30 2.57 -16.22 -1.13
N LEU A 31 3.80 -16.63 -1.46
CA LEU A 31 4.85 -15.74 -1.96
C LEU A 31 4.38 -14.82 -3.10
N ILE A 32 3.72 -15.38 -4.12
CA ILE A 32 3.23 -14.64 -5.30
C ILE A 32 2.09 -13.69 -4.91
N PHE A 33 1.15 -14.11 -4.07
CA PHE A 33 0.01 -13.29 -3.65
C PHE A 33 0.45 -12.13 -2.77
N THR A 34 1.36 -12.38 -1.83
CA THR A 34 2.06 -11.37 -1.03
C THR A 34 2.79 -10.39 -1.94
N PHE A 35 3.55 -10.88 -2.92
CA PHE A 35 4.26 -10.03 -3.88
C PHE A 35 3.32 -9.11 -4.65
N LEU A 36 2.24 -9.65 -5.24
CA LEU A 36 1.27 -8.88 -6.00
C LEU A 36 0.57 -7.81 -5.17
N THR A 37 0.16 -8.14 -3.96
CA THR A 37 -0.46 -7.19 -3.03
C THR A 37 0.52 -6.11 -2.60
N HIS A 38 1.76 -6.49 -2.29
CA HIS A 38 2.78 -5.56 -1.82
C HIS A 38 3.27 -4.62 -2.92
N ILE A 39 3.47 -5.13 -4.15
CA ILE A 39 3.94 -4.29 -5.26
C ILE A 39 2.86 -3.30 -5.73
N SER A 40 1.59 -3.71 -5.77
CA SER A 40 0.50 -2.80 -6.18
C SER A 40 0.29 -1.68 -5.15
N TYR A 41 0.35 -2.02 -3.86
CA TYR A 41 0.41 -1.06 -2.76
C TYR A 41 1.57 -0.08 -2.94
N PHE A 42 2.79 -0.61 -3.12
CA PHE A 42 4.01 0.20 -3.17
C PHE A 42 4.03 1.16 -4.37
N LEU A 43 3.65 0.68 -5.56
CA LEU A 43 3.62 1.50 -6.78
C LEU A 43 2.68 2.70 -6.65
N LEU A 44 1.50 2.51 -6.05
CA LEU A 44 0.58 3.62 -5.78
C LEU A 44 1.15 4.57 -4.71
N ARG A 45 1.73 4.01 -3.64
CA ARG A 45 2.28 4.76 -2.50
C ARG A 45 3.41 5.72 -2.84
N ILE A 46 4.26 5.38 -3.82
CA ILE A 46 5.35 6.26 -4.29
C ILE A 46 4.83 7.66 -4.66
N PHE A 47 3.61 7.72 -5.22
CA PHE A 47 2.98 8.96 -5.63
C PHE A 47 1.99 9.48 -4.60
N ALA A 48 1.13 8.60 -4.08
CA ALA A 48 0.02 8.95 -3.22
C ALA A 48 0.46 9.37 -1.81
N HIS A 49 1.59 8.85 -1.31
CA HIS A 49 1.97 8.89 0.10
C HIS A 49 0.86 8.33 1.01
N GLY A 50 0.97 8.49 2.31
CA GLY A 50 -0.07 8.06 3.22
C GLY A 50 0.40 8.12 4.65
N ALA A 51 -0.49 7.70 5.54
CA ALA A 51 -0.16 7.57 6.95
C ALA A 51 0.94 6.52 7.17
N HIS A 52 1.77 6.77 8.18
CA HIS A 52 2.78 5.83 8.65
C HIS A 52 2.49 5.50 10.11
N ALA A 53 2.76 4.25 10.50
CA ALA A 53 2.62 3.82 11.88
C ALA A 53 3.44 4.70 12.85
N LYS A 54 2.98 4.82 14.09
CA LYS A 54 3.67 5.63 15.10
C LYS A 54 4.97 4.96 15.55
N THR A 55 4.98 3.62 15.63
CA THR A 55 6.12 2.82 16.10
C THR A 55 6.54 1.76 15.09
N THR A 56 7.79 1.30 15.20
CA THR A 56 8.34 0.22 14.36
C THR A 56 7.54 -1.07 14.53
N LEU A 57 7.19 -1.45 15.77
CA LEU A 57 6.41 -2.65 16.06
C LEU A 57 5.04 -2.63 15.38
N GLN A 58 4.31 -1.51 15.45
CA GLN A 58 3.03 -1.35 14.75
C GLN A 58 3.18 -1.54 13.24
N CYS A 59 4.28 -1.04 12.66
CA CYS A 59 4.56 -1.22 11.24
C CYS A 59 4.82 -2.70 10.89
N HIS A 60 5.53 -3.47 11.71
CA HIS A 60 5.71 -4.92 11.47
C HIS A 60 4.38 -5.66 11.51
N ILE A 61 3.55 -5.38 12.52
CA ILE A 61 2.23 -6.02 12.67
C ILE A 61 1.35 -5.68 11.45
N GLN A 62 1.28 -4.41 11.05
CA GLN A 62 0.54 -4.00 9.86
C GLN A 62 1.06 -4.64 8.59
N ASN A 63 2.39 -4.74 8.42
CA ASN A 63 3.01 -5.36 7.25
C ASN A 63 2.60 -6.83 7.11
N ILE A 64 2.64 -7.59 8.20
CA ILE A 64 2.19 -8.99 8.22
C ILE A 64 0.68 -9.07 7.98
N LEU A 65 -0.12 -8.22 8.63
CA LEU A 65 -1.57 -8.23 8.47
C LEU A 65 -2.00 -7.93 7.03
N TYR A 66 -1.40 -6.93 6.40
CA TYR A 66 -1.78 -6.45 5.08
C TYR A 66 -1.25 -7.31 3.94
N PHE A 67 -0.02 -7.83 4.06
CA PHE A 67 0.64 -8.51 2.94
C PHE A 67 0.80 -10.01 3.13
N LEU A 68 0.46 -10.57 4.29
CA LEU A 68 0.41 -12.01 4.51
C LEU A 68 -1.01 -12.48 4.82
N PHE A 69 -1.61 -11.95 5.90
CA PHE A 69 -2.92 -12.40 6.36
C PHE A 69 -4.05 -12.07 5.37
N LEU A 70 -4.03 -10.88 4.78
CA LEU A 70 -5.06 -10.50 3.82
C LEU A 70 -4.98 -11.34 2.52
N PRO A 71 -3.82 -11.54 1.88
CA PRO A 71 -3.70 -12.50 0.77
C PRO A 71 -4.16 -13.91 1.10
N TRP A 72 -3.82 -14.41 2.31
CA TRP A 72 -4.31 -15.70 2.79
C TRP A 72 -5.85 -15.75 2.84
N LEU A 73 -6.48 -14.68 3.36
CA LEU A 73 -7.94 -14.56 3.45
C LEU A 73 -8.59 -14.53 2.07
N VAL A 74 -8.01 -13.79 1.12
CA VAL A 74 -8.50 -13.70 -0.27
C VAL A 74 -8.47 -15.06 -0.96
N LEU A 75 -7.49 -15.90 -0.65
CA LEU A 75 -7.34 -17.23 -1.24
C LEU A 75 -8.33 -18.25 -0.65
N HIS A 76 -8.58 -18.19 0.67
CA HIS A 76 -9.37 -19.22 1.37
C HIS A 76 -10.85 -18.87 1.52
N LEU A 77 -11.23 -17.60 1.45
CA LEU A 77 -12.63 -17.21 1.48
C LEU A 77 -13.21 -17.13 0.06
N PRO A 78 -14.42 -17.68 -0.18
CA PRO A 78 -15.10 -17.63 -1.47
C PRO A 78 -15.69 -16.23 -1.76
N LEU A 79 -14.84 -15.21 -1.76
CA LEU A 79 -15.25 -13.83 -2.02
C LEU A 79 -15.44 -13.60 -3.52
N SER A 80 -16.60 -13.05 -3.87
CA SER A 80 -16.91 -12.66 -5.24
C SER A 80 -15.99 -11.54 -5.73
N THR A 81 -15.52 -11.65 -6.97
CA THR A 81 -14.72 -10.62 -7.66
C THR A 81 -15.46 -9.28 -7.71
N ASN A 82 -16.79 -9.28 -7.69
CA ASN A 82 -17.61 -8.05 -7.68
C ASN A 82 -17.36 -7.19 -6.43
N ILE A 83 -17.09 -7.80 -5.28
CA ILE A 83 -16.73 -7.07 -4.05
C ILE A 83 -15.43 -6.29 -4.25
N PHE A 84 -14.45 -6.90 -4.92
CA PHE A 84 -13.17 -6.25 -5.21
C PHE A 84 -13.32 -5.11 -6.21
N TYR A 85 -14.19 -5.24 -7.22
CA TYR A 85 -14.49 -4.11 -8.11
C TYR A 85 -15.15 -2.94 -7.38
N PHE A 86 -16.08 -3.23 -6.47
CA PHE A 86 -16.68 -2.21 -5.62
C PHE A 86 -15.63 -1.52 -4.73
N LEU A 87 -14.75 -2.29 -4.09
CA LEU A 87 -13.64 -1.76 -3.29
C LEU A 87 -12.66 -0.95 -4.13
N ALA A 88 -12.35 -1.36 -5.37
CA ALA A 88 -11.52 -0.61 -6.28
C ALA A 88 -12.16 0.75 -6.63
N MET A 89 -13.47 0.78 -6.87
CA MET A 89 -14.19 2.04 -7.11
C MET A 89 -14.09 2.99 -5.91
N ILE A 90 -14.31 2.50 -4.68
CA ILE A 90 -14.11 3.31 -3.46
C ILE A 90 -12.66 3.80 -3.37
N SER A 91 -11.70 2.92 -3.61
CA SER A 91 -10.27 3.25 -3.57
C SER A 91 -9.92 4.37 -4.55
N PHE A 92 -10.53 4.38 -5.74
CA PHE A 92 -10.35 5.43 -6.73
C PHE A 92 -10.85 6.79 -6.23
N LEU A 93 -12.03 6.81 -5.62
CA LEU A 93 -12.59 8.03 -5.01
C LEU A 93 -11.71 8.57 -3.87
N LEU A 94 -11.14 7.68 -3.06
CA LEU A 94 -10.19 8.05 -2.02
C LEU A 94 -8.90 8.63 -2.60
N VAL A 95 -8.35 8.04 -3.66
CA VAL A 95 -7.15 8.56 -4.33
C VAL A 95 -7.41 9.94 -4.93
N ILE A 96 -8.53 10.17 -5.62
CA ILE A 96 -8.86 11.48 -6.19
C ILE A 96 -9.03 12.55 -5.09
N SER A 97 -9.67 12.18 -3.99
CA SER A 97 -10.02 13.11 -2.91
C SER A 97 -8.81 13.45 -2.03
N PHE A 98 -8.02 12.44 -1.66
CA PHE A 98 -7.04 12.55 -0.58
C PHE A 98 -5.58 12.46 -1.03
N ALA A 99 -5.28 12.01 -2.26
CA ALA A 99 -3.90 11.99 -2.75
C ALA A 99 -3.46 13.35 -3.35
N PRO A 100 -2.17 13.74 -3.18
CA PRO A 100 -1.18 13.09 -2.33
C PRO A 100 -1.33 13.49 -0.86
N ALA A 101 -1.26 12.52 0.04
CA ALA A 101 -1.43 12.75 1.47
C ALA A 101 -0.10 13.10 2.14
N ALA A 102 0.24 14.39 2.16
CA ALA A 102 1.40 14.90 2.87
C ALA A 102 1.24 14.74 4.39
N THR A 103 2.29 14.30 5.07
CA THR A 103 2.31 14.20 6.55
C THR A 103 3.40 15.08 7.13
N LYS A 104 3.33 15.43 8.42
CA LYS A 104 4.43 16.16 9.11
C LYS A 104 5.77 15.42 8.98
N LYS A 105 5.75 14.07 9.03
CA LYS A 105 6.94 13.21 8.89
C LYS A 105 7.46 13.12 7.45
N GLN A 106 6.58 13.25 6.46
CA GLN A 106 6.92 13.25 5.03
C GLN A 106 6.24 14.44 4.33
N PRO A 107 6.79 15.66 4.50
CA PRO A 107 6.23 16.85 3.89
C PRO A 107 6.46 16.84 2.37
N ILE A 108 5.46 17.28 1.62
CA ILE A 108 5.54 17.37 0.15
C ILE A 108 5.69 18.84 -0.24
N PRO A 109 6.75 19.22 -1.00
CA PRO A 109 6.89 20.58 -1.51
C PRO A 109 5.68 21.01 -2.35
N LYS A 110 5.18 22.24 -2.14
CA LYS A 110 3.98 22.75 -2.83
C LYS A 110 4.02 22.59 -4.35
N ARG A 111 5.20 22.81 -4.96
CA ARG A 111 5.43 22.65 -6.42
C ARG A 111 5.20 21.22 -6.94
N LEU A 112 5.31 20.20 -6.08
CA LEU A 112 5.17 18.79 -6.46
C LEU A 112 3.77 18.24 -6.23
N LEU A 113 2.89 18.94 -5.50
CA LEU A 113 1.56 18.46 -5.13
C LEU A 113 0.72 18.09 -6.37
N LYS A 114 0.62 19.02 -7.35
CA LYS A 114 -0.15 18.78 -8.59
C LYS A 114 0.41 17.59 -9.38
N LYS A 115 1.74 17.53 -9.55
CA LYS A 115 2.42 16.43 -10.25
C LYS A 115 2.13 15.08 -9.58
N LYS A 116 2.25 15.01 -8.24
CA LYS A 116 2.00 13.77 -7.50
C LYS A 116 0.53 13.36 -7.51
N LYS A 117 -0.41 14.31 -7.50
CA LYS A 117 -1.84 14.01 -7.67
C LYS A 117 -2.10 13.29 -9.00
N VAL A 118 -1.62 13.86 -10.10
CA VAL A 118 -1.77 13.26 -11.44
C VAL A 118 -1.10 11.90 -11.51
N LEU A 119 0.11 11.76 -10.99
CA LEU A 119 0.83 10.47 -10.99
C LEU A 119 0.15 9.41 -10.12
N SER A 120 -0.49 9.79 -9.01
CA SER A 120 -1.23 8.85 -8.16
C SER A 120 -2.45 8.30 -8.89
N ILE A 121 -3.21 9.17 -9.57
CA ILE A 121 -4.37 8.78 -10.38
C ILE A 121 -3.93 7.91 -11.56
N LEU A 122 -2.87 8.30 -12.28
CA LEU A 122 -2.35 7.53 -13.40
C LEU A 122 -1.83 6.15 -12.95
N SER A 123 -1.08 6.11 -11.83
CA SER A 123 -0.60 4.86 -11.25
C SER A 123 -1.77 3.94 -10.87
N PHE A 124 -2.82 4.48 -10.25
CA PHE A 124 -4.01 3.71 -9.93
C PHE A 124 -4.64 3.10 -11.18
N ILE A 125 -4.85 3.91 -12.23
CA ILE A 125 -5.47 3.46 -13.48
C ILE A 125 -4.63 2.34 -14.10
N VAL A 126 -3.31 2.53 -14.23
CA VAL A 126 -2.41 1.52 -14.79
C VAL A 126 -2.45 0.21 -14.01
N ILE A 127 -2.38 0.28 -12.67
CA ILE A 127 -2.43 -0.92 -11.81
C ILE A 127 -3.76 -1.66 -11.99
N ILE A 128 -4.90 -0.95 -12.01
CA ILE A 128 -6.21 -1.57 -12.20
C ILE A 128 -6.37 -2.15 -13.60
N THR A 129 -5.91 -1.45 -14.65
CA THR A 129 -5.94 -1.98 -16.02
C THR A 129 -5.15 -3.28 -16.13
N ILE A 130 -3.95 -3.35 -15.54
CA ILE A 130 -3.16 -4.59 -15.48
C ILE A 130 -3.90 -5.66 -14.67
N ALA A 131 -4.49 -5.30 -13.53
CA ALA A 131 -5.24 -6.25 -12.71
C ALA A 131 -6.38 -6.92 -13.49
N LEU A 132 -7.08 -6.16 -14.34
CA LEU A 132 -8.21 -6.67 -15.12
C LEU A 132 -7.82 -7.77 -16.12
N THR A 133 -6.57 -7.80 -16.59
CA THR A 133 -6.07 -8.84 -17.52
C THR A 133 -5.61 -10.11 -16.83
N LEU A 134 -5.53 -10.13 -15.50
CA LEU A 134 -5.11 -11.29 -14.72
C LEU A 134 -6.29 -12.23 -14.40
N GLU A 135 -5.97 -13.48 -14.10
CA GLU A 135 -6.92 -14.44 -13.52
C GLU A 135 -7.46 -13.93 -12.18
N GLU A 136 -8.63 -14.44 -11.79
CA GLU A 136 -9.38 -13.92 -10.64
C GLU A 136 -8.55 -13.84 -9.35
N VAL A 137 -7.80 -14.91 -9.03
CA VAL A 137 -7.06 -15.00 -7.77
C VAL A 137 -5.96 -13.92 -7.71
N PHE A 138 -5.23 -13.72 -8.80
CA PHE A 138 -4.17 -12.69 -8.87
C PHE A 138 -4.76 -11.28 -8.90
N LYS A 139 -5.83 -11.06 -9.66
CA LYS A 139 -6.56 -9.79 -9.75
C LYS A 139 -7.03 -9.31 -8.38
N LYS A 140 -7.65 -10.19 -7.59
CA LYS A 140 -8.13 -9.88 -6.24
C LYS A 140 -7.00 -9.36 -5.35
N ASN A 141 -5.84 -10.02 -5.36
CA ASN A 141 -4.65 -9.62 -4.59
C ASN A 141 -4.06 -8.29 -5.05
N VAL A 142 -3.98 -8.03 -6.36
CA VAL A 142 -3.54 -6.72 -6.88
C VAL A 142 -4.47 -5.60 -6.41
N ILE A 143 -5.79 -5.80 -6.51
CA ILE A 143 -6.79 -4.84 -6.04
C ILE A 143 -6.66 -4.63 -4.53
N SER A 144 -6.43 -5.68 -3.74
CA SER A 144 -6.22 -5.55 -2.30
C SER A 144 -5.09 -4.59 -1.93
N GLY A 145 -3.95 -4.63 -2.63
CA GLY A 145 -2.85 -3.69 -2.35
C GLY A 145 -3.22 -2.24 -2.62
N VAL A 146 -3.99 -1.99 -3.68
CA VAL A 146 -4.54 -0.66 -4.00
C VAL A 146 -5.53 -0.20 -2.92
N VAL A 147 -6.39 -1.11 -2.45
CA VAL A 147 -7.35 -0.83 -1.37
C VAL A 147 -6.61 -0.46 -0.09
N ILE A 148 -5.61 -1.25 0.32
CA ILE A 148 -4.79 -0.98 1.50
C ILE A 148 -4.18 0.42 1.41
N GLU A 149 -3.54 0.76 0.28
CA GLU A 149 -2.90 2.06 0.13
C GLU A 149 -3.92 3.22 0.19
N SER A 150 -5.07 3.07 -0.47
CA SER A 150 -6.12 4.08 -0.47
C SER A 150 -6.70 4.37 0.92
N ILE A 151 -6.78 3.34 1.77
CA ILE A 151 -7.19 3.49 3.17
C ILE A 151 -6.17 4.33 3.94
N THR A 152 -4.86 4.19 3.66
CA THR A 152 -3.84 4.98 4.34
C THR A 152 -3.88 6.48 4.01
N LEU A 153 -4.64 6.89 2.98
CA LEU A 153 -4.87 8.29 2.63
C LEU A 153 -5.92 8.96 3.53
N LEU A 154 -6.72 8.17 4.26
CA LEU A 154 -7.83 8.71 5.04
C LEU A 154 -7.33 9.66 6.15
N PRO A 155 -7.95 10.84 6.31
CA PRO A 155 -7.50 11.83 7.28
C PRO A 155 -7.49 11.37 8.74
N ILE A 156 -8.29 10.36 9.09
CA ILE A 156 -8.38 9.79 10.43
C ILE A 156 -7.04 9.22 10.93
N PHE A 157 -6.15 8.83 10.01
CA PHE A 157 -4.84 8.29 10.35
C PHE A 157 -3.75 9.36 10.50
N PHE A 158 -4.03 10.62 10.15
CA PHE A 158 -3.11 11.71 10.42
C PHE A 158 -3.34 12.21 11.84
N PRO A 159 -2.34 12.09 12.72
CA PRO A 159 -2.46 12.65 14.05
C PRO A 159 -2.74 14.15 13.95
N LYS A 160 -3.88 14.58 14.50
CA LYS A 160 -4.10 15.97 14.92
C LYS A 160 -3.18 16.20 16.12
N GLU A 161 -1.89 16.38 15.87
CA GLU A 161 -0.98 16.84 16.92
C GLU A 161 -0.90 18.36 16.80
N ASP A 162 -1.28 19.03 17.89
CA ASP A 162 -1.07 20.45 18.17
C ASP A 162 0.39 20.88 17.94
#